data_AF-A0A0D0MNH3-F1
#
_entry.id   AF-A0A0D0MNH3-F1
#
_cell.length_a   1.000
_cell.length_b   1.000
_cell.length_c   1.000
_cell.angle_alpha   90.00
_cell.angle_beta   90.00
_cell.angle_gamma   90.00
#
_symmetry.space_group_name_H-M   'P 1'
#
loop_
_entity.id
_entity.type
_entity.pdbx_description
1 polymer ?
#
loop_
_entity_poly.entity_id
_entity_poly.type
_entity_poly.pdbx_seq_one_letter_code
_entity_poly.pdbx_strand_id
1 'polypeptide(L)'
;MKSTSQYEFSLPLCNEEQQLQVQKVLMFPGAITTATVNRTHGAAGVIVQASFTPARSLGLMHAEIVSRIAPLGLVPMRAPSVAA
;
A
#
# COMPACT_ATOMS: atom_id res chain seq x y z
N MET A 1 6.41 -1.37 -23.38
CA MET A 1 6.55 -1.67 -21.94
C MET A 1 5.67 -0.70 -21.16
N LYS A 2 4.70 -1.19 -20.37
CA LYS A 2 3.97 -0.32 -19.44
C LYS A 2 4.94 0.04 -18.31
N SER A 3 5.17 1.34 -18.10
CA SER A 3 6.03 1.82 -17.01
C SER A 3 5.32 1.51 -15.69
N THR A 4 5.83 0.50 -14.97
CA THR A 4 5.33 0.07 -13.67
C THR A 4 6.35 0.43 -12.61
N SER A 5 5.90 0.91 -11.46
CA SER A 5 6.76 1.22 -10.33
C SER A 5 6.27 0.51 -9.08
N GLN A 6 7.19 -0.15 -8.38
CA GLN A 6 6.92 -0.84 -7.11
C GLN A 6 7.27 0.06 -5.94
N TYR A 7 6.40 0.06 -4.94
CA TYR A 7 6.56 0.85 -3.72
C TYR A 7 6.26 0.02 -2.49
N GLU A 8 6.92 0.41 -1.41
CA GLU A 8 6.73 -0.15 -0.09
C GLU A 8 6.27 0.95 0.87
N PHE A 9 5.28 0.65 1.70
CA PHE A 9 4.87 1.50 2.81
C PHE A 9 4.47 0.66 4.03
N SER A 10 4.50 1.29 5.21
CA SER A 10 4.15 0.62 6.46
C SER A 10 2.80 1.11 6.99
N LEU A 11 1.97 0.21 7.48
CA LEU A 11 0.75 0.50 8.22
C LEU A 11 0.87 0.05 9.68
N PRO A 12 0.08 0.62 10.60
CA PRO A 12 -0.03 0.12 11.96
C PRO A 12 -0.34 -1.38 11.99
N LEU A 13 -0.11 -2.02 13.14
CA LEU A 13 -0.51 -3.41 13.36
C LEU A 13 -2.01 -3.59 13.03
N CYS A 14 -2.28 -4.32 11.97
CA CYS A 14 -3.61 -4.71 11.53
C CYS A 14 -3.81 -6.19 11.85
N ASN A 15 -5.01 -6.57 12.30
CA ASN A 15 -5.36 -8.00 12.40
C ASN A 15 -5.47 -8.64 11.00
N GLU A 16 -5.61 -9.97 10.91
CA GLU A 16 -5.64 -10.67 9.62
C GLU A 16 -6.81 -10.22 8.73
N GLU A 17 -7.97 -9.95 9.32
CA GLU A 17 -9.15 -9.48 8.60
C GLU A 17 -8.92 -8.08 7.99
N GLN A 18 -8.31 -7.18 8.75
CA GLN A 18 -7.92 -5.85 8.29
C GLN A 18 -6.84 -5.93 7.21
N GLN A 19 -5.87 -6.85 7.30
CA GLN A 19 -4.86 -7.05 6.26
C GLN A 19 -5.50 -7.48 4.94
N LEU A 20 -6.45 -8.42 4.99
CA LEU A 20 -7.25 -8.83 3.83
C LEU A 20 -8.08 -7.67 3.26
N GLN A 21 -8.68 -6.84 4.12
CA GLN A 21 -9.41 -5.66 3.68
C GLN A 21 -8.49 -4.63 3.02
N VAL A 22 -7.33 -4.32 3.62
CA VAL A 22 -6.32 -3.43 3.05
C VAL A 22 -5.90 -3.93 1.67
N GLN A 23 -5.57 -5.22 1.55
CA GLN A 23 -5.19 -5.81 0.28
C GLN A 23 -6.30 -5.66 -0.77
N LYS A 24 -7.55 -6.00 -0.42
CA LYS A 24 -8.71 -5.86 -1.33
C LYS A 24 -8.92 -4.43 -1.79
N VAL A 25 -8.84 -3.48 -0.87
CA VAL A 25 -9.10 -2.06 -1.14
C VAL A 25 -7.99 -1.43 -1.99
N LEU A 26 -6.74 -1.84 -1.76
CA LEU A 26 -5.61 -1.45 -2.62
C LEU A 26 -5.72 -2.06 -4.01
N MET A 27 -6.32 -3.23 -4.17
CA MET A 27 -6.57 -3.86 -5.48
C MET A 27 -7.82 -3.36 -6.21
N PHE A 28 -8.56 -2.37 -5.68
CA PHE A 28 -9.66 -1.77 -6.44
C PHE A 28 -9.18 -1.18 -7.78
N PRO A 29 -10.02 -1.20 -8.83
CA PRO A 29 -9.64 -0.68 -10.15
C PRO A 29 -9.07 0.73 -10.07
N GLY A 30 -7.87 0.93 -10.63
CA GLY A 30 -7.19 2.22 -10.63
C GLY A 30 -5.71 2.09 -10.99
N ALA A 31 -4.86 2.95 -10.42
CA ALA A 31 -3.44 2.92 -10.76
C ALA A 31 -2.69 1.79 -10.04
N ILE A 32 -3.16 1.36 -8.86
CA ILE A 32 -2.58 0.18 -8.18
C ILE A 32 -3.01 -1.09 -8.91
N THR A 33 -2.04 -1.83 -9.44
CA THR A 33 -2.27 -3.07 -10.19
C THR A 33 -2.03 -4.31 -9.36
N THR A 34 -1.12 -4.26 -8.40
CA THR A 34 -0.89 -5.34 -7.43
C THR A 34 -0.68 -4.75 -6.03
N ALA A 35 -1.08 -5.50 -5.00
CA ALA A 35 -0.80 -5.17 -3.61
C ALA A 35 -0.59 -6.46 -2.79
N THR A 36 0.51 -6.53 -2.06
CA THR A 36 0.85 -7.62 -1.15
C THR A 36 1.06 -7.03 0.24
N VAL A 37 0.35 -7.57 1.23
CA VAL A 37 0.47 -7.14 2.63
C VAL A 37 1.21 -8.24 3.38
N ASN A 38 2.42 -7.91 3.86
CA ASN A 38 3.28 -8.82 4.62
C ASN A 38 3.36 -8.36 6.07
N ARG A 39 3.00 -9.26 6.99
CA ARG A 39 3.21 -9.03 8.42
C ARG A 39 4.68 -9.25 8.75
N THR A 40 5.37 -8.23 9.23
CA THR A 40 6.73 -8.38 9.74
C THR A 40 6.66 -8.89 11.17
N HIS A 41 7.16 -10.11 11.40
CA HIS A 41 7.31 -10.65 12.75
C HIS A 41 8.24 -9.73 13.56
N GLY A 42 7.76 -9.24 14.71
CA GLY A 42 8.52 -8.34 15.59
C GLY A 42 8.46 -6.85 15.25
N ALA A 43 7.79 -6.44 14.18
CA ALA A 43 7.60 -5.02 13.86
C ALA A 43 6.31 -4.45 14.45
N ALA A 44 6.30 -3.14 14.73
CA ALA A 44 5.13 -2.39 15.19
C ALA A 44 4.05 -2.19 14.08
N GLY A 45 4.16 -2.88 12.95
CA GLY A 45 3.29 -2.66 11.79
C GLY A 45 3.32 -3.77 10.75
N VAL A 46 2.59 -3.55 9.66
CA VAL A 46 2.59 -4.39 8.47
C VAL A 46 3.25 -3.65 7.30
N ILE A 47 3.96 -4.38 6.46
CA ILE A 47 4.60 -3.84 5.25
C ILE A 47 3.69 -4.14 4.07
N VAL A 48 3.42 -3.13 3.25
CA VAL A 48 2.63 -3.26 2.05
C VAL A 48 3.49 -2.94 0.84
N GLN A 49 3.57 -3.89 -0.08
CA GLN A 49 4.24 -3.74 -1.36
C GLN A 49 3.19 -3.61 -2.46
N ALA A 50 3.21 -2.53 -3.22
CA ALA A 50 2.21 -2.24 -4.24
C ALA A 50 2.86 -1.81 -5.57
N SER A 51 2.30 -2.28 -6.69
CA SER A 51 2.71 -1.87 -8.03
C SER A 51 1.73 -0.86 -8.61
N PHE A 52 2.24 0.17 -9.28
CA PHE A 52 1.42 1.22 -9.89
C PHE A 52 1.64 1.29 -11.40
N THR A 53 0.56 1.50 -12.16
CA THR A 53 0.58 1.70 -13.61
C THR A 53 -0.44 2.77 -14.02
N PRO A 54 -0.03 3.85 -14.72
CA PRO A 54 1.36 4.20 -15.07
C PRO A 54 2.19 4.57 -13.82
N ALA A 55 3.52 4.62 -13.97
CA ALA A 55 4.40 5.16 -12.96
C ALA A 55 3.95 6.58 -12.55
N ARG A 56 3.84 6.81 -11.25
CA ARG A 56 3.39 8.08 -10.65
C ARG A 56 4.46 8.63 -9.72
N SER A 57 4.41 9.92 -9.42
CA SER A 57 5.28 10.50 -8.40
C SER A 57 4.91 9.97 -7.00
N LEU A 58 5.90 9.90 -6.09
CA LEU A 58 5.70 9.46 -4.70
C LEU A 58 4.51 10.15 -4.01
N GLY A 59 4.35 11.45 -4.22
CA GLY A 59 3.24 12.22 -3.65
C GLY A 59 1.86 11.79 -4.15
N LEU A 60 1.70 11.52 -5.45
CA LEU A 60 0.42 11.08 -6.03
C LEU A 60 0.05 9.68 -5.56
N MET A 61 1.04 8.79 -5.41
CA MET A 61 0.78 7.43 -4.93
C MET A 61 0.48 7.42 -3.44
N HIS A 62 1.17 8.24 -2.65
CA HIS A 62 0.87 8.39 -1.24
C HIS A 62 -0.58 8.86 -1.05
N ALA A 63 -1.03 9.86 -1.82
CA ALA A 63 -2.41 10.31 -1.79
C ALA A 63 -3.41 9.21 -2.17
N GLU A 64 -3.10 8.40 -3.20
CA GLU A 64 -3.97 7.29 -3.62
C GLU A 64 -4.02 6.17 -2.56
N ILE A 65 -2.89 5.83 -1.95
CA ILE A 65 -2.84 4.87 -0.85
C ILE A 65 -3.70 5.37 0.31
N VAL A 66 -3.46 6.59 0.80
CA VAL A 66 -4.19 7.19 1.92
C VAL A 66 -5.69 7.23 1.62
N SER A 67 -6.08 7.70 0.43
CA SER A 67 -7.48 7.78 0.03
C SER A 67 -8.18 6.41 0.04
N ARG A 68 -7.45 5.34 -0.27
CA ARG A 68 -8.00 3.99 -0.31
C ARG A 68 -8.13 3.39 1.09
N ILE A 69 -7.14 3.56 1.95
CA ILE A 69 -7.14 2.92 3.28
C ILE A 69 -7.81 3.76 4.38
N ALA A 70 -8.02 5.07 4.17
CA ALA A 70 -8.68 5.94 5.13
C ALA A 70 -10.09 5.46 5.57
N PRO A 71 -10.94 4.90 4.68
CA PRO A 71 -12.21 4.27 5.07
C PRO A 71 -12.07 3.07 6.03
N LEU A 72 -10.88 2.46 6.10
CA LEU A 72 -10.57 1.39 7.05
C LEU A 72 -10.08 1.92 8.41
N GLY A 73 -10.01 3.24 8.58
CA GLY A 73 -9.45 3.88 9.79
C GLY A 73 -7.92 3.75 9.88
N LEU A 74 -7.25 3.48 8.76
CA LEU A 74 -5.80 3.29 8.71
C LEU A 74 -5.11 4.46 8.02
N VAL A 75 -3.89 4.77 8.46
CA VAL A 75 -3.02 5.78 7.87
C VAL A 75 -1.61 5.20 7.75
N PRO A 76 -0.87 5.44 6.65
CA PRO A 76 0.52 5.02 6.53
C PRO A 76 1.35 5.62 7.65
N MET A 77 2.17 4.81 8.31
CA MET A 77 3.10 5.28 9.34
C MET A 77 4.24 6.10 8.73
N ARG A 78 4.52 5.89 7.45
CA ARG A 78 5.59 6.56 6.68
C ARG A 78 5.14 6.75 5.24
N ALA A 79 5.74 7.74 4.58
CA ALA A 79 5.57 7.92 3.14
C ALA A 79 6.09 6.68 2.40
N PRO A 80 5.46 6.29 1.27
CA PRO A 80 5.93 5.19 0.46
C PRO A 80 7.33 5.46 -0.09
N SER A 81 8.17 4.43 -0.12
CA SER A 81 9.48 4.43 -0.76
C SER A 81 9.48 3.50 -1.96
N VAL A 82 10.38 3.73 -2.92
CA VAL A 82 10.59 2.78 -4.02
C VAL A 82 11.02 1.44 -3.42
N ALA A 83 10.38 0.35 -3.83
CA ALA A 83 10.80 -0.98 -3.43
C ALA A 83 12.16 -1.30 -4.10
N ALA A 84 13.14 -1.72 -3.30
CA ALA A 84 14.50 -2.03 -3.77
C ALA A 84 14.56 -3.36 -4.54
#